data_AF-A0A3B0ZHN3-F1
#
_entry.id   AF-A0A3B0ZHN3-F1
#
_cell.length_a   1.000
_cell.length_b   1.000
_cell.length_c   1.000
_cell.angle_alpha   90.00
_cell.angle_beta   90.00
_cell.angle_gamma   90.00
#
_symmetry.space_group_name_H-M   'P 1'
#
loop_
_entity.id
_entity.type
_entity.pdbx_description
1 polymer ?
#
loop_
_entity_poly.entity_id
_entity_poly.type
_entity_poly.pdbx_seq_one_letter_code
_entity_poly.pdbx_strand_id
1 'polypeptide(L)'
;MKNELQEHVDSIANGITNGITLNAEEHDYILAETGQEAGDSMHASEYLSDCLDTEYVVDSSGNYLGARVLVAFGGPNIWIDTRRKIVEGAWWSDNATASFTDSMNLDEYLKEIHACTKA
;
A
#
# COMPACT_ATOMS: atom_id res chain seq x y z
N MET A 1 -11.90 -18.94 -16.62
CA MET A 1 -11.61 -18.72 -15.19
C MET A 1 -11.60 -17.22 -14.97
N LYS A 2 -12.33 -16.74 -13.97
CA LYS A 2 -12.12 -15.39 -13.46
C LYS A 2 -10.70 -15.33 -12.92
N ASN A 3 -9.99 -14.26 -13.25
CA ASN A 3 -8.58 -14.09 -12.98
C ASN A 3 -8.44 -13.70 -11.49
N GLU A 4 -8.42 -14.67 -10.58
CA GLU A 4 -8.35 -14.46 -9.12
C GLU A 4 -7.20 -13.52 -8.73
N LEU A 5 -6.08 -13.60 -9.45
CA LEU A 5 -4.94 -12.68 -9.32
C LEU A 5 -5.34 -11.24 -9.69
N GLN A 6 -6.04 -11.04 -10.81
CA GLN A 6 -6.56 -9.72 -11.19
C GLN A 6 -7.61 -9.22 -10.19
N GLU A 7 -8.52 -10.05 -9.71
CA GLU A 7 -9.51 -9.64 -8.71
C GLU A 7 -8.81 -9.17 -7.41
N HIS A 8 -7.73 -9.83 -7.01
CA HIS A 8 -6.93 -9.42 -5.84
C HIS A 8 -6.20 -8.10 -6.10
N VAL A 9 -5.52 -7.97 -7.24
CA VAL A 9 -4.82 -6.74 -7.64
C VAL A 9 -5.79 -5.55 -7.76
N ASP A 10 -6.96 -5.78 -8.36
CA ASP A 10 -8.04 -4.77 -8.47
C ASP A 10 -8.57 -4.39 -7.09
N SER A 11 -8.76 -5.36 -6.18
CA SER A 11 -9.22 -5.08 -4.82
C SER A 11 -8.26 -4.14 -4.08
N ILE A 12 -6.96 -4.38 -4.18
CA ILE A 12 -5.94 -3.53 -3.54
C ILE A 12 -5.94 -2.15 -4.17
N ALA A 13 -5.89 -2.06 -5.51
CA ALA A 13 -5.89 -0.78 -6.22
C ALA A 13 -7.15 0.06 -5.94
N ASN A 14 -8.31 -0.59 -5.85
CA ASN A 14 -9.57 0.05 -5.50
C ASN A 14 -9.59 0.50 -4.03
N GLY A 15 -9.03 -0.28 -3.11
CA GLY A 15 -8.89 0.12 -1.70
C GLY A 15 -8.06 1.39 -1.56
N ILE A 16 -6.92 1.48 -2.24
CA ILE A 16 -6.07 2.67 -2.19
C ILE A 16 -6.76 3.87 -2.87
N THR A 17 -7.44 3.64 -4.00
CA THR A 17 -8.13 4.68 -4.77
C THR A 17 -9.30 5.29 -4.00
N ASN A 18 -10.09 4.46 -3.33
CA ASN A 18 -11.30 4.92 -2.65
C ASN A 18 -11.08 5.21 -1.16
N GLY A 19 -9.93 4.82 -0.61
CA GLY A 19 -9.69 4.77 0.82
C GLY A 19 -10.27 3.49 1.44
N ILE A 20 -9.59 2.98 2.47
CA ILE A 20 -10.04 1.84 3.26
C ILE A 20 -10.64 2.41 4.55
N THR A 21 -11.89 2.06 4.87
CA THR A 21 -12.55 2.54 6.09
C THR A 21 -12.27 1.61 7.26
N LEU A 22 -12.02 2.19 8.43
CA LEU A 22 -11.82 1.46 9.68
C LEU A 22 -13.11 0.77 10.12
N ASN A 23 -13.00 -0.49 10.56
CA ASN A 23 -14.14 -1.26 10.99
C ASN A 23 -14.58 -0.86 12.41
N ALA A 24 -15.85 -1.11 12.72
CA ALA A 24 -16.42 -0.79 14.03
C ALA A 24 -16.09 -1.85 15.11
N GLU A 25 -15.57 -3.01 14.72
CA GLU A 25 -15.28 -4.11 15.63
C GLU A 25 -13.98 -3.87 16.41
N GLU A 26 -13.04 -3.14 15.81
CA GLU A 26 -11.74 -2.77 16.39
C GLU A 26 -11.73 -1.31 16.91
N HIS A 27 -12.90 -0.67 16.98
CA HIS A 27 -13.05 0.77 17.25
C HIS A 27 -12.35 1.25 18.52
N ASP A 28 -12.54 0.56 19.64
CA ASP A 28 -11.92 0.94 20.93
C ASP A 28 -10.38 0.92 20.88
N TYR A 29 -9.79 -0.01 20.12
CA TYR A 29 -8.35 -0.14 19.96
C TYR A 29 -7.80 0.94 19.02
N ILE A 30 -8.44 1.10 17.86
CA ILE A 30 -8.05 2.08 16.84
C ILE A 30 -8.12 3.51 17.40
N LEU A 31 -9.21 3.87 18.08
CA LEU A 31 -9.37 5.20 18.65
C LEU A 31 -8.28 5.53 19.68
N ALA A 32 -7.87 4.56 20.48
CA ALA A 32 -6.83 4.75 21.50
C ALA A 32 -5.43 4.92 20.90
N GLU A 33 -5.13 4.24 19.78
CA GLU A 33 -3.80 4.25 19.16
C GLU A 33 -3.63 5.37 18.12
N THR A 34 -4.63 5.57 17.26
CA THR A 34 -4.54 6.47 16.11
C THR A 34 -5.37 7.75 16.29
N GLY A 35 -6.34 7.75 17.21
CA GLY A 35 -7.32 8.82 17.35
C GLY A 35 -8.39 8.84 16.25
N GLN A 36 -8.46 7.79 15.43
CA GLN A 36 -9.46 7.66 14.35
C GLN A 36 -10.73 6.96 14.83
N GLU A 37 -11.88 7.38 14.32
CA GLU A 37 -13.18 6.80 14.62
C GLU A 37 -13.56 5.71 13.60
N ALA A 38 -14.46 4.80 13.98
CA ALA A 38 -15.00 3.83 13.04
C ALA A 38 -15.70 4.54 11.86
N GLY A 39 -15.37 4.14 10.63
CA GLY A 39 -15.83 4.80 9.41
C GLY A 39 -14.88 5.89 8.88
N ASP A 40 -13.86 6.30 9.64
CA ASP A 40 -12.79 7.15 9.11
C ASP A 40 -11.94 6.36 8.10
N SER A 41 -11.33 7.09 7.17
CA SER A 41 -10.38 6.52 6.22
C SER A 41 -9.06 6.21 6.92
N MET A 42 -8.62 4.96 6.84
CA MET A 42 -7.35 4.45 7.34
C MET A 42 -6.18 5.32 6.87
N HIS A 43 -5.28 5.65 7.79
CA HIS A 43 -4.06 6.38 7.48
C HIS A 43 -3.03 5.50 6.75
N ALA A 44 -2.13 6.14 6.00
CA ALA A 44 -1.03 5.45 5.32
C ALA A 44 -0.14 4.66 6.29
N SER A 45 0.08 5.18 7.51
CA SER A 45 0.86 4.53 8.56
C SER A 45 0.28 3.16 8.95
N GLU A 46 -1.03 3.09 9.12
CA GLU A 46 -1.75 1.86 9.48
C GLU A 46 -1.73 0.86 8.32
N TYR A 47 -1.95 1.33 7.09
CA TYR A 47 -1.93 0.44 5.94
C TYR A 47 -0.54 -0.15 5.67
N LEU A 48 0.51 0.64 5.88
CA LEU A 48 1.89 0.25 5.60
C LEU A 48 2.57 -0.47 6.77
N SER A 49 2.04 -0.41 7.99
CA SER A 49 2.61 -1.14 9.14
C SER A 49 2.49 -2.66 8.95
N ASP A 50 1.44 -3.12 8.27
CA ASP A 50 1.19 -4.53 7.97
C ASP A 50 1.89 -5.04 6.69
N CYS A 51 2.64 -4.18 5.99
CA CYS A 51 3.35 -4.60 4.78
C CYS A 51 4.59 -5.45 5.11
N LEU A 52 4.97 -6.30 4.16
CA LEU A 52 6.04 -7.28 4.35
C LEU A 52 7.44 -6.73 4.07
N ASP A 53 7.54 -5.85 3.07
CA ASP A 53 8.81 -5.25 2.65
C ASP A 53 8.57 -3.93 1.92
N THR A 54 9.56 -3.04 1.94
CA THR A 54 9.55 -1.75 1.25
C THR A 54 10.89 -1.49 0.56
N GLU A 55 10.85 -1.41 -0.78
CA GLU A 55 11.99 -1.02 -1.61
C GLU A 55 11.90 0.46 -1.97
N TYR A 56 12.85 1.28 -1.52
CA TYR A 56 12.94 2.69 -1.90
C TYR A 56 13.65 2.87 -3.24
N VAL A 57 13.02 3.58 -4.17
CA VAL A 57 13.64 3.99 -5.44
C VAL A 57 14.20 5.39 -5.29
N VAL A 58 15.51 5.54 -5.42
CA VAL A 58 16.22 6.81 -5.27
C VAL A 58 17.09 7.15 -6.47
N ASP A 59 17.41 8.43 -6.66
CA ASP A 59 18.41 8.85 -7.65
C ASP A 59 19.85 8.61 -7.16
N SER A 60 20.84 8.97 -7.97
CA SER A 60 22.28 8.82 -7.62
C SER A 60 22.72 9.67 -6.43
N SER A 61 21.98 10.73 -6.11
CA SER A 61 22.19 11.59 -4.94
C SER A 61 21.41 11.07 -3.72
N GLY A 62 20.65 9.99 -3.89
CA GLY A 62 19.78 9.42 -2.89
C GLY A 62 18.43 10.13 -2.75
N ASN A 63 18.05 11.05 -3.63
CA ASN A 63 16.73 11.70 -3.51
C ASN A 63 15.62 10.69 -3.79
N TYR A 64 14.56 10.72 -2.96
CA TYR A 64 13.39 9.86 -3.10
C TYR A 64 12.69 10.08 -4.45
N LEU A 65 12.41 8.99 -5.17
CA LEU A 65 11.66 8.98 -6.43
C LEU A 65 10.35 8.19 -6.34
N GLY A 66 10.16 7.42 -5.27
CA GLY A 66 9.02 6.51 -5.06
C GLY A 66 9.46 5.26 -4.30
N ALA A 67 8.51 4.34 -4.08
CA ALA A 67 8.77 3.09 -3.40
C ALA A 67 7.95 1.93 -4.00
N ARG A 68 8.41 0.71 -3.76
CA ARG A 68 7.67 -0.52 -4.00
C ARG A 68 7.39 -1.21 -2.68
N VAL A 69 6.14 -1.57 -2.42
CA VAL A 69 5.70 -2.16 -1.15
C VAL A 69 5.14 -3.56 -1.40
N LEU A 70 5.69 -4.58 -0.74
CA LEU A 70 5.21 -5.96 -0.82
C LEU A 70 4.05 -6.16 0.15
N VAL A 71 2.85 -6.43 -0.39
CA VAL A 71 1.61 -6.55 0.41
C VAL A 71 1.03 -7.96 0.43
N ALA A 72 1.50 -8.85 -0.43
CA ALA A 72 1.13 -10.27 -0.39
C ALA A 72 2.31 -11.15 -0.83
N PHE A 73 2.53 -12.26 -0.10
CA PHE A 73 3.58 -13.24 -0.33
C PHE A 73 3.13 -14.63 0.14
N GLY A 74 3.75 -15.70 -0.38
CA GLY A 74 3.38 -17.10 -0.05
C GLY A 74 2.24 -17.68 -0.91
N GLY A 75 1.70 -16.84 -1.79
CA GLY A 75 0.89 -17.18 -2.95
C GLY A 75 1.32 -16.20 -4.06
N PRO A 76 0.40 -15.44 -4.69
CA PRO A 76 0.83 -14.37 -5.58
C PRO A 76 1.71 -13.37 -4.83
N ASN A 77 2.80 -12.94 -5.48
CA ASN A 77 3.59 -11.82 -5.00
C ASN A 77 2.96 -10.54 -5.52
N ILE A 78 2.44 -9.70 -4.63
CA ILE A 78 1.77 -8.44 -5.01
C ILE A 78 2.56 -7.25 -4.46
N TRP A 79 2.93 -6.36 -5.37
CA TRP A 79 3.66 -5.13 -5.09
C TRP A 79 2.80 -3.91 -5.42
N ILE A 80 2.88 -2.88 -4.59
CA ILE A 80 2.38 -1.53 -4.88
C ILE A 80 3.57 -0.68 -5.31
N ASP A 81 3.57 -0.16 -6.52
CA ASP A 81 4.58 0.80 -7.02
C ASP A 81 3.99 2.21 -6.97
N THR A 82 4.42 3.01 -5.98
CA THR A 82 3.88 4.36 -5.74
C THR A 82 4.31 5.35 -6.83
N ARG A 83 5.47 5.12 -7.44
CA ARG A 83 6.00 5.97 -8.52
C ARG A 83 5.20 5.81 -9.80
N ARG A 84 4.92 4.56 -10.18
CA ARG A 84 4.15 4.22 -11.38
C ARG A 84 2.64 4.25 -11.12
N LYS A 85 2.21 4.32 -9.87
CA LYS A 85 0.82 4.26 -9.42
C LYS A 85 0.10 3.01 -9.90
N ILE A 86 0.77 1.88 -9.76
CA ILE A 86 0.23 0.57 -10.13
C ILE A 86 0.38 -0.43 -8.99
N VAL A 87 -0.56 -1.36 -8.92
CA VAL A 87 -0.44 -2.61 -8.19
C VAL A 87 -0.11 -3.70 -9.20
N GLU A 88 0.93 -4.48 -8.96
CA GLU A 88 1.40 -5.56 -9.82
C GLU A 88 1.42 -6.87 -9.05
N GLY A 89 0.79 -7.91 -9.61
CA GLY A 89 0.72 -9.25 -9.03
C GLY A 89 1.33 -10.27 -9.97
N ALA A 90 2.12 -11.21 -9.43
CA ALA A 90 2.70 -12.30 -10.19
C ALA A 90 2.50 -13.65 -9.49
N TRP A 91 2.08 -14.67 -10.25
CA TRP A 91 1.96 -16.04 -9.77
C TRP A 91 2.26 -17.02 -10.90
N TRP A 92 3.38 -17.75 -10.79
CA TRP A 92 3.87 -18.62 -11.86
C TRP A 92 3.98 -17.90 -13.22
N SER A 93 3.12 -18.25 -14.19
CA SER A 93 3.08 -17.63 -15.52
C SER A 93 2.03 -16.53 -15.63
N ASP A 94 1.21 -16.34 -14.60
CA ASP A 94 0.16 -15.33 -14.56
C ASP A 94 0.70 -14.02 -14.00
N ASN A 95 0.27 -12.92 -14.61
CA ASN A 95 0.55 -11.58 -14.15
C ASN A 95 -0.74 -10.77 -14.21
N ALA A 96 -0.91 -9.84 -13.27
CA ALA A 96 -2.00 -8.88 -13.26
C ALA A 96 -1.47 -7.51 -12.85
N THR A 97 -2.13 -6.47 -13.35
CA THR A 97 -1.82 -5.09 -13.00
C THR A 97 -3.08 -4.27 -12.88
N ALA A 98 -3.13 -3.35 -11.93
CA ALA A 98 -4.18 -2.34 -11.83
C ALA A 98 -3.56 -0.99 -11.50
N SER A 99 -4.11 0.10 -12.07
CA SER A 99 -3.69 1.46 -11.73
C SER A 99 -4.53 1.98 -10.56
N PHE A 100 -3.96 2.86 -9.74
CA PHE A 100 -4.67 3.47 -8.62
C PHE A 100 -4.45 4.99 -8.55
N THR A 101 -5.35 5.68 -7.84
CA THR A 101 -5.11 7.04 -7.35
C THR A 101 -4.63 6.94 -5.90
N ASP A 102 -3.55 7.61 -5.56
CA ASP A 102 -3.02 7.58 -4.18
C ASP A 102 -3.83 8.49 -3.25
N SER A 103 -5.07 8.11 -2.96
CA SER A 103 -5.97 8.86 -2.08
C SER A 103 -5.59 8.73 -0.60
N MET A 104 -4.83 7.69 -0.26
CA MET A 104 -4.35 7.42 1.11
C MET A 104 -3.01 8.11 1.42
N ASN A 105 -2.38 8.77 0.45
CA ASN A 105 -1.06 9.43 0.57
C ASN A 105 0.07 8.47 0.97
N LEU A 106 0.09 7.27 0.39
CA LEU A 106 1.13 6.27 0.64
C LEU A 106 2.51 6.77 0.21
N ASP A 107 2.61 7.44 -0.95
CA ASP A 107 3.89 7.91 -1.49
C ASP A 107 4.52 9.01 -0.61
N GLU A 108 3.71 9.95 -0.11
CA GLU A 108 4.21 11.03 0.74
C GLU A 108 4.64 10.49 2.10
N TYR A 109 3.88 9.57 2.69
CA TYR A 109 4.28 8.93 3.95
C TYR A 109 5.61 8.17 3.80
N LEU A 110 5.77 7.37 2.74
CA LEU A 110 7.01 6.62 2.49
C LEU A 110 8.21 7.56 2.27
N LYS A 111 8.01 8.71 1.62
CA LYS A 111 9.02 9.75 1.46
C LYS A 111 9.44 10.36 2.80
N GLU A 112 8.50 10.62 3.71
CA GLU A 112 8.80 11.11 5.07
C GLU A 112 9.62 10.08 5.86
N ILE A 113 9.22 8.80 5.83
CA ILE A 113 9.97 7.71 6.47
C ILE A 113 11.39 7.58 5.89
N HIS A 114 11.53 7.68 4.57
CA HIS A 114 12.84 7.65 3.91
C HIS A 114 13.74 8.80 4.38
N ALA A 115 13.18 10.01 4.55
CA ALA A 115 13.91 11.16 5.04
C ALA A 115 14.41 10.96 6.48
N CYS A 116 13.60 10.34 7.34
CA CYS A 116 13.99 10.02 8.72
C CYS A 116 15.06 8.91 8.81
N THR A 117 15.09 7.97 7.86
CA THR A 117 16.07 6.86 7.85
C THR A 117 17.48 7.32 7.48
N LYS A 118 17.63 8.54 6.94
CA LYS A 118 18.92 9.13 6.55
C LYS A 118 19.61 9.96 7.64
N ALA A 119 19.03 10.04 8.84
CA ALA A 119 19.58 10.82 9.97
C ALA A 119 20.70 10.08 10.71
#